data_AF-A0A9D7CDK8-F1
#
_entry.id   AF-A0A9D7CDK8-F1
#
_cell.length_a   1.000
_cell.length_b   1.000
_cell.length_c   1.000
_cell.angle_alpha   90.00
_cell.angle_beta   90.00
_cell.angle_gamma   90.00
#
_symmetry.space_group_name_H-M   'P 1'
#
loop_
_entity.id
_entity.type
_entity.pdbx_description
1 polymer ?
#
loop_
_entity_poly.entity_id
_entity_poly.type
_entity_poly.pdbx_seq_one_letter_code
_entity_poly.pdbx_strand_id
1 'polypeptide(L)'
;MPIELQTQQWPAQTRRAILLVHGVGNAGPGDYLALLADVKLMLGDQADGTVIYQLWYDQVNDWFAAKTDLGDLLASAVASLRSEINDPELGEAVAETVGDVLWPVLVADARAAVREVYVAQLKQIVLDGINAGVPARRQKLSIICHSLGCFHTYEALHHIALFPSHALQPATHEVRFANVILMASPVQLIRTVADKLGSLVPNRRWLYAVQGDALSIPFEKTLTGMIVPSVRRWVSITGNLDPVGGFFFRNKAPWAYMQVAGQESRVDDQSPLNISSKQQLAQLLRDSRRTMSPPLITASNPHSWENYVRLNSGELRQWIAT
;
A
#
# COMPACT_ATOMS: atom_id res chain seq x y z
N MET A 1 1.36 -23.13 4.13
CA MET A 1 1.18 -23.11 5.61
C MET A 1 -0.03 -22.22 5.91
N PRO A 2 -0.83 -22.50 6.95
CA PRO A 2 -1.88 -21.57 7.35
C PRO A 2 -1.25 -20.23 7.75
N ILE A 3 -1.82 -19.12 7.29
CA ILE A 3 -1.35 -17.79 7.64
C ILE A 3 -1.79 -17.50 9.06
N GLU A 4 -0.82 -17.30 9.95
CA GLU A 4 -1.07 -16.97 11.35
C GLU A 4 -1.36 -15.47 11.48
N LEU A 5 -2.53 -15.13 12.01
CA LEU A 5 -2.91 -13.75 12.27
C LEU A 5 -2.16 -13.26 13.52
N GLN A 6 -1.63 -12.04 13.46
CA GLN A 6 -1.02 -11.43 14.63
C GLN A 6 -2.11 -10.98 15.60
N THR A 7 -2.03 -11.47 16.84
CA THR A 7 -2.77 -10.95 17.99
C THR A 7 -1.83 -10.16 18.91
N GLN A 8 -2.35 -9.15 19.58
CA GLN A 8 -1.62 -8.33 20.56
C GLN A 8 -2.54 -7.98 21.74
N GLN A 9 -1.96 -7.92 22.94
CA GLN A 9 -2.67 -7.35 24.09
C GLN A 9 -2.58 -5.83 24.04
N TRP A 10 -3.73 -5.16 24.02
CA TRP A 10 -3.78 -3.71 24.13
C TRP A 10 -3.63 -3.31 25.60
N PRO A 11 -2.68 -2.41 25.94
CA PRO A 11 -2.65 -1.79 27.26
C PRO A 11 -4.02 -1.20 27.64
N ALA A 12 -4.47 -1.37 28.88
CA ALA A 12 -5.82 -0.96 29.31
C ALA A 12 -6.16 0.53 29.04
N GLN A 13 -5.13 1.38 28.90
CA GLN A 13 -5.27 2.81 28.65
C GLN A 13 -5.12 3.19 27.17
N THR A 14 -4.64 2.27 26.31
CA THR A 14 -4.53 2.56 24.88
C THR A 14 -5.88 2.45 24.20
N ARG A 15 -6.02 3.24 23.14
CA ARG A 15 -7.07 3.07 22.14
C ARG A 15 -6.49 3.03 20.73
N ARG A 16 -5.17 2.93 20.59
CA ARG A 16 -4.46 3.16 19.33
C ARG A 16 -3.81 1.88 18.87
N ALA A 17 -4.00 1.60 17.59
CA ALA A 17 -3.21 0.60 16.90
C ALA A 17 -2.79 1.09 15.53
N ILE A 18 -1.61 0.65 15.10
CA ILE A 18 -1.08 0.84 13.76
C ILE A 18 -0.97 -0.53 13.11
N LEU A 19 -1.45 -0.65 11.87
CA LEU A 19 -1.11 -1.76 10.99
C LEU A 19 -0.06 -1.29 9.99
N LEU A 20 1.12 -1.90 10.02
CA LEU A 20 2.15 -1.75 9.00
C LEU A 20 1.92 -2.78 7.90
N VAL A 21 1.85 -2.32 6.64
CA VAL A 21 1.64 -3.19 5.47
C VAL A 21 2.70 -2.93 4.42
N HIS A 22 3.59 -3.90 4.21
CA HIS A 22 4.62 -3.80 3.19
C HIS A 22 4.10 -4.17 1.79
N GLY A 23 4.83 -3.78 0.74
CA GLY A 23 4.63 -4.17 -0.65
C GLY A 23 5.75 -5.04 -1.18
N VAL A 24 5.56 -6.37 -1.16
CA VAL A 24 6.30 -7.42 -1.88
C VAL A 24 7.83 -7.41 -1.80
N GLY A 25 8.39 -8.49 -1.26
CA GLY A 25 9.81 -8.80 -1.41
C GLY A 25 10.25 -9.93 -0.50
N ASN A 26 9.65 -11.13 -0.64
CA ASN A 26 10.02 -12.33 0.13
C ASN A 26 10.22 -12.05 1.64
N ALA A 27 9.41 -11.13 2.17
CA ALA A 27 9.72 -10.48 3.41
C ALA A 27 9.13 -11.28 4.57
N GLY A 28 10.00 -11.65 5.50
CA GLY A 28 9.71 -12.46 6.67
C GLY A 28 9.60 -11.64 7.96
N PRO A 29 9.11 -12.29 9.04
CA PRO A 29 9.22 -11.72 10.38
C PRO A 29 10.67 -11.36 10.70
N GLY A 30 10.93 -10.07 10.96
CA GLY A 30 12.27 -9.57 11.32
C GLY A 30 12.90 -8.64 10.28
N ASP A 31 12.46 -8.69 9.02
CA ASP A 31 13.07 -7.90 7.93
C ASP A 31 12.88 -6.38 8.11
N TYR A 32 11.88 -5.99 8.89
CA TYR A 32 11.53 -4.59 9.14
C TYR A 32 11.78 -4.16 10.59
N LEU A 33 12.70 -4.83 11.31
CA LEU A 33 13.07 -4.39 12.66
C LEU A 33 13.54 -2.93 12.68
N ALA A 34 14.26 -2.48 11.65
CA ALA A 34 14.69 -1.09 11.51
C ALA A 34 13.49 -0.15 11.33
N LEU A 35 12.55 -0.48 10.44
CA LEU A 35 11.32 0.29 10.25
C LEU A 35 10.49 0.34 11.54
N LEU A 36 10.35 -0.79 12.25
CA LEU A 36 9.61 -0.84 13.51
C LEU A 36 10.27 0.07 14.56
N ALA A 37 11.61 0.08 14.61
CA ALA A 37 12.36 1.00 15.47
C ALA A 37 12.13 2.46 15.05
N ASP A 38 12.15 2.77 13.75
CA ASP A 38 11.87 4.12 13.23
C ASP A 38 10.44 4.57 13.56
N VAL A 39 9.45 3.67 13.45
CA VAL A 39 8.05 3.95 13.83
C VAL A 39 7.94 4.21 15.32
N LYS A 40 8.59 3.39 16.17
CA LYS A 40 8.59 3.60 17.63
C LYS A 40 9.28 4.92 18.01
N LEU A 41 10.41 5.23 17.39
CA LEU A 41 11.12 6.49 17.58
C LEU A 41 10.24 7.69 17.13
N MET A 42 9.59 7.55 15.98
CA MET A 42 8.64 8.52 15.46
C MET A 42 7.50 8.76 16.45
N LEU A 43 6.95 7.73 17.10
CA LEU A 43 5.88 7.88 18.09
C LEU A 43 6.33 8.59 19.37
N GLY A 44 7.62 8.51 19.73
CA GLY A 44 8.15 9.09 20.97
C GLY A 44 7.40 8.56 22.19
N ASP A 45 6.95 9.46 23.07
CA ASP A 45 6.22 9.12 24.30
C ASP A 45 4.89 8.37 24.04
N GLN A 46 4.39 8.34 22.81
CA GLN A 46 3.18 7.58 22.45
C GLN A 46 3.44 6.12 22.09
N ALA A 47 4.71 5.71 21.99
CA ALA A 47 5.09 4.35 21.56
C ALA A 47 4.49 3.29 22.50
N ASP A 48 4.65 3.46 23.82
CA ASP A 48 4.13 2.51 24.83
C ASP A 48 2.59 2.46 24.86
N GLY A 49 1.96 3.53 24.40
CA GLY A 49 0.52 3.66 24.28
C GLY A 49 -0.03 3.28 22.90
N THR A 50 0.74 2.64 22.02
CA THR A 50 0.32 2.30 20.65
C THR A 50 0.68 0.86 20.31
N VAL A 51 -0.32 0.06 19.95
CA VAL A 51 -0.09 -1.33 19.53
C VAL A 51 0.29 -1.36 18.05
N ILE A 52 1.36 -2.07 17.69
CA ILE A 52 1.83 -2.14 16.31
C ILE A 52 1.68 -3.57 15.78
N TYR A 53 0.86 -3.69 14.74
CA TYR A 53 0.67 -4.90 13.96
C TYR A 53 1.44 -4.80 12.64
N GLN A 54 1.79 -5.94 12.08
CA GLN A 54 2.45 -6.09 10.80
C GLN A 54 1.70 -7.13 9.99
N LEU A 55 1.42 -6.83 8.73
CA LEU A 55 0.83 -7.78 7.80
C LEU A 55 1.85 -8.17 6.74
N TRP A 56 2.25 -9.44 6.79
CA TRP A 56 3.08 -10.10 5.78
C TRP A 56 2.17 -10.95 4.90
N TYR A 57 1.97 -10.55 3.65
CA TYR A 57 1.24 -11.39 2.69
C TYR A 57 2.16 -12.00 1.65
N ASP A 58 3.48 -11.91 1.83
CA ASP A 58 4.45 -12.55 0.95
C ASP A 58 4.39 -14.08 1.03
N GLN A 59 3.95 -14.64 2.16
CA GLN A 59 3.60 -16.06 2.26
C GLN A 59 2.47 -16.47 1.29
N VAL A 60 1.59 -15.54 0.90
CA VAL A 60 0.61 -15.74 -0.18
C VAL A 60 1.30 -15.60 -1.55
N ASN A 61 2.19 -14.61 -1.70
CA ASN A 61 2.91 -14.37 -2.96
C ASN A 61 3.81 -15.55 -3.37
N ASP A 62 4.57 -16.13 -2.44
CA ASP A 62 5.42 -17.31 -2.70
C ASP A 62 4.60 -18.54 -3.11
N TRP A 63 3.36 -18.63 -2.62
CA TRP A 63 2.46 -19.74 -2.95
C TRP A 63 2.00 -19.71 -4.42
N PHE A 64 2.07 -18.55 -5.07
CA PHE A 64 1.70 -18.33 -6.46
C PHE A 64 2.89 -18.02 -7.38
N ALA A 65 4.06 -17.64 -6.85
CA ALA A 65 5.32 -17.58 -7.59
C ALA A 65 5.69 -18.94 -8.26
N ALA A 66 5.08 -20.03 -7.79
CA ALA A 66 5.13 -21.35 -8.41
C ALA A 66 4.25 -21.52 -9.69
N LYS A 67 3.58 -20.47 -10.21
CA LYS A 67 2.72 -20.56 -11.41
C LYS A 67 3.21 -19.69 -12.56
N THR A 68 3.93 -20.35 -13.45
CA THR A 68 4.67 -19.89 -14.64
C THR A 68 3.86 -19.45 -15.88
N ASP A 69 2.56 -19.12 -15.80
CA ASP A 69 1.71 -19.01 -17.02
C ASP A 69 1.20 -17.59 -17.38
N LEU A 70 1.89 -16.51 -16.98
CA LEU A 70 1.45 -15.13 -17.28
C LEU A 70 2.36 -14.35 -18.23
N GLY A 71 3.32 -15.01 -18.88
CA GLY A 71 4.35 -14.35 -19.70
C GLY A 71 3.79 -13.35 -20.72
N ASP A 72 2.77 -13.77 -21.48
CA ASP A 72 2.17 -12.92 -22.53
C ASP A 72 1.35 -11.74 -21.97
N LEU A 73 0.64 -11.96 -20.86
CA LEU A 73 -0.13 -10.91 -20.18
C LEU A 73 0.80 -9.88 -19.53
N LEU A 74 1.87 -10.34 -18.88
CA LEU A 74 2.91 -9.49 -18.32
C LEU A 74 3.61 -8.70 -19.42
N ALA A 75 4.00 -9.34 -20.52
CA ALA A 75 4.61 -8.66 -21.66
C ALA A 75 3.70 -7.58 -22.25
N SER A 76 2.39 -7.86 -22.38
CA SER A 76 1.40 -6.88 -22.85
C SER A 76 1.24 -5.70 -21.90
N ALA A 77 1.29 -5.96 -20.59
CA ALA A 77 1.20 -4.93 -19.55
C ALA A 77 2.44 -4.03 -19.52
N VAL A 78 3.63 -4.65 -19.62
CA VAL A 78 4.94 -3.96 -19.74
C VAL A 78 4.97 -3.09 -21.00
N ALA A 79 4.53 -3.61 -22.15
CA ALA A 79 4.45 -2.84 -23.39
C ALA A 79 3.50 -1.64 -23.27
N SER A 80 2.36 -1.83 -22.60
CA SER A 80 1.37 -0.77 -22.36
C SER A 80 1.92 0.36 -21.49
N LEU A 81 2.71 0.05 -20.47
CA LEU A 81 3.40 1.03 -19.63
C LEU A 81 4.49 1.78 -20.39
N ARG A 82 5.32 1.05 -21.12
CA ARG A 82 6.40 1.61 -21.94
C ARG A 82 5.86 2.68 -22.90
N SER A 83 4.67 2.47 -23.48
CA SER A 83 4.06 3.42 -24.42
C SER A 83 3.66 4.77 -23.82
N GLU A 84 3.54 4.90 -22.49
CA GLU A 84 3.20 6.16 -21.81
C GLU A 84 4.43 7.05 -21.53
N ILE A 85 5.64 6.52 -21.74
CA ILE A 85 6.89 7.20 -21.46
C ILE A 85 7.58 7.49 -22.79
N ASN A 86 7.64 8.77 -23.16
CA ASN A 86 8.26 9.24 -24.41
C ASN A 86 9.75 8.89 -24.55
N ASP A 87 10.40 8.47 -23.46
CA ASP A 87 11.79 8.07 -23.41
C ASP A 87 11.89 6.53 -23.41
N PRO A 88 12.35 5.89 -24.49
CA PRO A 88 12.32 4.43 -24.62
C PRO A 88 13.13 3.70 -23.55
N GLU A 89 14.24 4.27 -23.09
CA GLU A 89 15.14 3.64 -22.13
C GLU A 89 14.56 3.70 -20.71
N LEU A 90 14.05 4.87 -20.32
CA LEU A 90 13.34 5.03 -19.06
C LEU A 90 12.03 4.24 -19.05
N GLY A 91 11.32 4.21 -20.19
CA GLY A 91 10.08 3.47 -20.34
C GLY A 91 10.26 1.96 -20.14
N GLU A 92 11.35 1.40 -20.65
CA GLU A 92 11.71 0.00 -20.41
C GLU A 92 12.06 -0.24 -18.94
N ALA A 93 12.95 0.57 -18.35
CA ALA A 93 13.35 0.40 -16.95
C ALA A 93 12.15 0.50 -15.98
N VAL A 94 11.27 1.49 -16.19
CA VAL A 94 10.05 1.65 -15.38
C VAL A 94 9.09 0.49 -15.61
N ALA A 95 8.84 0.08 -16.86
CA ALA A 95 7.91 -1.00 -17.13
C ALA A 95 8.38 -2.33 -16.53
N GLU A 96 9.69 -2.59 -16.50
CA GLU A 96 10.26 -3.76 -15.83
C GLU A 96 10.15 -3.69 -14.31
N THR A 97 10.45 -2.54 -13.68
CA THR A 97 10.27 -2.34 -12.22
C THR A 97 8.79 -2.47 -11.81
N VAL A 98 7.87 -2.06 -12.69
CA VAL A 98 6.41 -2.12 -12.45
C VAL A 98 5.83 -3.49 -12.85
N GLY A 99 6.55 -4.32 -13.61
CA GLY A 99 6.12 -5.69 -13.93
C GLY A 99 5.76 -6.51 -12.69
N ASP A 100 6.58 -6.41 -11.65
CA ASP A 100 6.36 -7.07 -10.36
C ASP A 100 5.12 -6.52 -9.61
N VAL A 101 4.77 -5.25 -9.89
CA VAL A 101 3.57 -4.58 -9.36
C VAL A 101 2.28 -5.03 -10.04
N LEU A 102 2.37 -5.57 -11.25
CA LEU A 102 1.21 -5.95 -12.07
C LEU A 102 0.75 -7.39 -11.83
N TRP A 103 1.61 -8.24 -11.29
CA TRP A 103 1.29 -9.63 -10.98
C TRP A 103 0.01 -9.79 -10.12
N PRO A 104 -0.22 -9.02 -9.03
CA PRO A 104 -1.42 -9.16 -8.19
C PRO A 104 -2.71 -8.75 -8.92
N VAL A 105 -2.59 -7.97 -9.99
CA VAL A 105 -3.73 -7.55 -10.82
C VAL A 105 -4.13 -8.68 -11.77
N LEU A 106 -3.13 -9.33 -12.36
CA LEU A 106 -3.30 -10.39 -13.35
C LEU A 106 -3.74 -11.71 -12.71
N VAL A 107 -3.50 -11.92 -11.41
CA VAL A 107 -3.89 -13.15 -10.70
C VAL A 107 -5.02 -12.89 -9.72
N ALA A 108 -6.26 -13.03 -10.20
CA ALA A 108 -7.46 -12.74 -9.40
C ALA A 108 -7.55 -13.56 -8.11
N ASP A 109 -7.15 -14.82 -8.13
CA ASP A 109 -7.19 -15.70 -6.96
C ASP A 109 -6.18 -15.28 -5.89
N ALA A 110 -4.97 -14.89 -6.30
CA ALA A 110 -3.96 -14.37 -5.40
C ALA A 110 -4.41 -13.06 -4.76
N ARG A 111 -4.97 -12.14 -5.55
CA ARG A 111 -5.58 -10.91 -5.04
C ARG A 111 -6.66 -11.20 -4.01
N ALA A 112 -7.54 -12.16 -4.28
CA ALA A 112 -8.58 -12.56 -3.35
C ALA A 112 -7.99 -13.14 -2.05
N ALA A 113 -7.00 -14.03 -2.16
CA ALA A 113 -6.34 -14.62 -1.00
C ALA A 113 -5.65 -13.58 -0.11
N VAL A 114 -4.88 -12.66 -0.70
CA VAL A 114 -4.24 -11.56 0.05
C VAL A 114 -5.30 -10.69 0.72
N ARG A 115 -6.39 -10.37 0.02
CA ARG A 115 -7.49 -9.57 0.59
C ARG A 115 -8.14 -10.27 1.77
N GLU A 116 -8.44 -11.57 1.70
CA GLU A 116 -9.05 -12.31 2.81
C GLU A 116 -8.15 -12.31 4.05
N VAL A 117 -6.84 -12.51 3.87
CA VAL A 117 -5.86 -12.46 4.96
C VAL A 117 -5.80 -11.06 5.57
N TYR A 118 -5.76 -10.02 4.72
CA TYR A 118 -5.79 -8.63 5.17
C TYR A 118 -7.05 -8.36 6.01
N VAL A 119 -8.22 -8.73 5.50
CA VAL A 119 -9.50 -8.54 6.19
C VAL A 119 -9.53 -9.31 7.50
N ALA A 120 -9.03 -10.54 7.53
CA ALA A 120 -8.91 -11.32 8.76
C ALA A 120 -7.99 -10.65 9.79
N GLN A 121 -6.86 -10.09 9.37
CA GLN A 121 -5.97 -9.34 10.26
C GLN A 121 -6.64 -8.07 10.80
N LEU A 122 -7.41 -7.34 9.98
CA LEU A 122 -8.19 -6.18 10.45
C LEU A 122 -9.25 -6.59 11.48
N LYS A 123 -9.95 -7.70 11.26
CA LYS A 123 -10.89 -8.27 12.24
C LYS A 123 -10.18 -8.58 13.56
N GLN A 124 -8.99 -9.19 13.49
CA GLN A 124 -8.20 -9.52 14.68
C GLN A 124 -7.79 -8.27 15.46
N ILE A 125 -7.36 -7.20 14.79
CA ILE A 125 -6.99 -5.93 15.44
C ILE A 125 -8.19 -5.31 16.18
N VAL A 126 -9.36 -5.31 15.54
CA VAL A 126 -10.59 -4.80 16.17
C VAL A 126 -10.98 -5.65 17.37
N LEU A 127 -10.90 -6.98 17.25
CA LEU A 127 -11.20 -7.93 18.31
C LEU A 127 -10.25 -7.77 19.51
N ASP A 128 -8.95 -7.62 19.28
CA ASP A 128 -7.97 -7.39 20.35
C ASP A 128 -8.30 -6.11 21.14
N GLY A 129 -8.69 -5.03 20.46
CA GLY A 129 -9.13 -3.80 21.10
C GLY A 129 -10.43 -3.98 21.91
N ILE A 130 -11.39 -4.75 21.39
CA ILE A 130 -12.63 -5.09 22.11
C ILE A 130 -12.31 -5.91 23.36
N ASN A 131 -11.43 -6.90 23.25
CA ASN A 131 -11.01 -7.76 24.38
C ASN A 131 -10.31 -6.97 25.48
N ALA A 132 -9.64 -5.86 25.13
CA ALA A 132 -9.07 -4.92 26.09
C ALA A 132 -10.08 -3.88 26.63
N GLY A 133 -11.37 -4.01 26.30
CA GLY A 133 -12.43 -3.12 26.78
C GLY A 133 -12.58 -1.82 25.99
N VAL A 134 -11.99 -1.71 24.79
CA VAL A 134 -12.12 -0.55 23.90
C VAL A 134 -13.15 -0.84 22.80
N PRO A 135 -14.35 -0.24 22.85
CA PRO A 135 -15.37 -0.43 21.81
C PRO A 135 -14.84 0.01 20.43
N ALA A 136 -15.23 -0.68 19.36
CA ALA A 136 -14.78 -0.42 17.98
C ALA A 136 -14.80 1.07 17.61
N ARG A 137 -15.92 1.76 17.86
CA ARG A 137 -16.08 3.21 17.60
C ARG A 137 -15.08 4.13 18.31
N ARG A 138 -14.44 3.66 19.36
CA ARG A 138 -13.44 4.39 20.16
C ARG A 138 -12.01 3.99 19.83
N GLN A 139 -11.81 2.96 19.02
CA GLN A 139 -10.49 2.55 18.55
C GLN A 139 -9.99 3.55 17.50
N LYS A 140 -8.74 3.96 17.63
CA LYS A 140 -8.00 4.84 16.71
C LYS A 140 -7.05 3.97 15.91
N LEU A 141 -7.58 3.35 14.87
CA LEU A 141 -6.82 2.46 13.99
C LEU A 141 -6.17 3.26 12.87
N SER A 142 -4.86 3.13 12.68
CA SER A 142 -4.14 3.72 11.55
C SER A 142 -3.49 2.63 10.71
N ILE A 143 -3.39 2.85 9.40
CA ILE A 143 -2.66 1.98 8.48
C ILE A 143 -1.52 2.80 7.88
N ILE A 144 -0.29 2.29 7.98
CA ILE A 144 0.85 2.79 7.21
C ILE A 144 1.20 1.70 6.22
N CYS A 145 1.11 2.01 4.94
CA CYS A 145 1.40 1.05 3.88
C CYS A 145 2.37 1.62 2.86
N HIS A 146 3.11 0.73 2.22
CA HIS A 146 4.13 1.07 1.24
C HIS A 146 4.00 0.24 -0.02
N SER A 147 4.27 0.84 -1.18
CA SER A 147 4.33 0.14 -2.47
C SER A 147 3.07 -0.69 -2.73
N LEU A 148 3.19 -1.96 -3.14
CA LEU A 148 2.05 -2.86 -3.33
C LEU A 148 1.15 -3.02 -2.09
N GLY A 149 1.67 -2.80 -0.88
CA GLY A 149 0.86 -2.76 0.34
C GLY A 149 -0.25 -1.70 0.23
N CYS A 150 0.03 -0.57 -0.43
CA CYS A 150 -0.96 0.47 -0.71
C CYS A 150 -2.11 -0.02 -1.58
N PHE A 151 -1.81 -0.83 -2.60
CA PHE A 151 -2.83 -1.44 -3.45
C PHE A 151 -3.70 -2.41 -2.67
N HIS A 152 -3.10 -3.30 -1.88
CA HIS A 152 -3.86 -4.25 -1.07
C HIS A 152 -4.69 -3.55 0.02
N THR A 153 -4.16 -2.49 0.65
CA THR A 153 -4.93 -1.62 1.54
C THR A 153 -6.12 -1.02 0.82
N TYR A 154 -5.94 -0.45 -0.38
CA TYR A 154 -7.02 0.15 -1.16
C TYR A 154 -8.13 -0.86 -1.45
N GLU A 155 -7.77 -2.04 -1.95
CA GLU A 155 -8.71 -3.12 -2.28
C GLU A 155 -9.45 -3.64 -1.04
N ALA A 156 -8.72 -3.90 0.06
CA ALA A 156 -9.31 -4.44 1.29
C ALA A 156 -10.29 -3.45 1.91
N LEU A 157 -9.95 -2.15 1.95
CA LEU A 157 -10.82 -1.14 2.56
C LEU A 157 -12.10 -0.88 1.75
N HIS A 158 -12.03 -0.93 0.42
CA HIS A 158 -13.24 -0.90 -0.42
C HIS A 158 -14.10 -2.14 -0.21
N HIS A 159 -13.47 -3.31 -0.10
CA HIS A 159 -14.19 -4.54 0.13
C HIS A 159 -14.93 -4.55 1.46
N ILE A 160 -14.27 -4.22 2.58
CA ILE A 160 -14.94 -4.23 3.89
C ILE A 160 -16.05 -3.18 3.98
N ALA A 161 -15.97 -2.09 3.22
CA ALA A 161 -17.00 -1.05 3.23
C ALA A 161 -18.31 -1.52 2.55
N LEU A 162 -18.22 -2.47 1.62
CA LEU A 162 -19.35 -2.97 0.84
C LEU A 162 -19.95 -4.28 1.35
N PHE A 163 -19.20 -5.04 2.15
CA PHE A 163 -19.61 -6.39 2.56
C PHE A 163 -19.84 -6.48 4.08
N PRO A 164 -21.11 -6.43 4.54
CA PRO A 164 -21.45 -6.51 5.96
C PRO A 164 -20.97 -7.78 6.66
N SER A 165 -20.80 -8.87 5.92
CA SER A 165 -20.27 -10.15 6.42
C SER A 165 -18.89 -10.03 7.07
N HIS A 166 -18.17 -8.93 6.82
CA HIS A 166 -16.87 -8.68 7.44
C HIS A 166 -16.94 -8.01 8.81
N ALA A 167 -18.10 -7.49 9.23
CA ALA A 167 -18.25 -6.78 10.50
C ALA A 167 -17.25 -5.61 10.71
N LEU A 168 -16.85 -4.95 9.61
CA LEU A 168 -15.83 -3.88 9.60
C LEU A 168 -16.31 -2.60 8.90
N GLN A 169 -17.61 -2.47 8.62
CA GLN A 169 -18.15 -1.29 7.93
C GLN A 169 -18.20 -0.05 8.86
N PRO A 170 -17.94 1.16 8.33
CA PRO A 170 -17.79 2.35 9.16
C PRO A 170 -19.06 2.89 9.82
N ALA A 171 -20.25 2.69 9.24
CA ALA A 171 -21.51 3.09 9.85
C ALA A 171 -22.16 1.91 10.58
N THR A 172 -22.33 0.76 9.90
CA THR A 172 -23.03 -0.40 10.48
C THR A 172 -22.28 -1.02 11.67
N HIS A 173 -20.95 -1.09 11.60
CA HIS A 173 -20.12 -1.73 12.64
C HIS A 173 -19.28 -0.71 13.42
N GLU A 174 -19.43 0.58 13.12
CA GLU A 174 -18.69 1.69 13.72
C GLU A 174 -17.15 1.56 13.63
N VAL A 175 -16.63 0.78 12.67
CA VAL A 175 -15.18 0.61 12.44
C VAL A 175 -14.70 1.64 11.44
N ARG A 176 -14.11 2.73 11.93
CA ARG A 176 -13.57 3.81 11.09
C ARG A 176 -12.10 4.06 11.39
N PHE A 177 -11.26 3.94 10.38
CA PHE A 177 -9.82 4.19 10.48
C PHE A 177 -9.57 5.68 10.70
N ALA A 178 -8.70 5.99 11.67
CA ALA A 178 -8.25 7.35 11.92
C ALA A 178 -7.42 7.85 10.73
N ASN A 179 -6.43 7.07 10.31
CA ASN A 179 -5.53 7.43 9.21
C ASN A 179 -5.25 6.23 8.30
N VAL A 180 -5.14 6.48 7.01
CA VAL A 180 -4.50 5.58 6.05
C VAL A 180 -3.43 6.39 5.32
N ILE A 181 -2.18 5.96 5.48
CA ILE A 181 -1.00 6.66 4.96
C ILE A 181 -0.34 5.74 3.94
N LEU A 182 -0.42 6.14 2.67
CA LEU A 182 0.07 5.39 1.53
C LEU A 182 1.38 6.00 1.06
N MET A 183 2.47 5.25 1.12
CA MET A 183 3.80 5.68 0.68
C MET A 183 4.13 4.98 -0.63
N ALA A 184 4.44 5.76 -1.67
CA ALA A 184 4.80 5.25 -2.98
C ALA A 184 3.74 4.31 -3.62
N SER A 185 2.49 4.75 -3.61
CA SER A 185 1.34 3.91 -4.00
C SER A 185 1.26 3.66 -5.51
N PRO A 186 1.21 2.39 -5.97
CA PRO A 186 0.98 2.03 -7.37
C PRO A 186 -0.50 1.96 -7.77
N VAL A 187 -1.45 2.39 -6.93
CA VAL A 187 -2.89 2.17 -7.19
C VAL A 187 -3.34 2.75 -8.54
N GLN A 188 -2.95 3.99 -8.85
CA GLN A 188 -3.33 4.63 -10.11
C GLN A 188 -2.59 4.02 -11.30
N LEU A 189 -1.31 3.71 -11.13
CA LEU A 189 -0.51 2.99 -12.11
C LEU A 189 -1.17 1.66 -12.51
N ILE A 190 -1.57 0.86 -11.51
CA ILE A 190 -2.33 -0.39 -11.70
C ILE A 190 -3.65 -0.14 -12.41
N ARG A 191 -4.42 0.87 -12.00
CA ARG A 191 -5.69 1.23 -12.63
C ARG A 191 -5.49 1.50 -14.12
N THR A 192 -4.54 2.36 -14.47
CA THR A 192 -4.24 2.74 -15.86
C THR A 192 -3.85 1.53 -16.71
N VAL A 193 -2.97 0.67 -16.20
CA VAL A 193 -2.57 -0.54 -16.94
C VAL A 193 -3.73 -1.49 -17.11
N ALA A 194 -4.49 -1.73 -16.05
CA ALA A 194 -5.66 -2.58 -16.12
C ALA A 194 -6.67 -2.04 -17.15
N ASP A 195 -6.94 -0.73 -17.17
CA ASP A 195 -7.80 -0.07 -18.16
C ASP A 195 -7.35 -0.36 -19.59
N LYS A 196 -6.04 -0.24 -19.87
CA LYS A 196 -5.46 -0.57 -21.18
C LYS A 196 -5.58 -2.03 -21.57
N LEU A 197 -5.38 -2.94 -20.61
CA LEU A 197 -5.52 -4.37 -20.83
C LEU A 197 -6.98 -4.80 -21.05
N GLY A 198 -7.94 -4.00 -20.59
CA GLY A 198 -9.37 -4.21 -20.84
C GLY A 198 -9.85 -5.58 -20.37
N SER A 199 -10.38 -6.39 -21.30
CA SER A 199 -10.91 -7.73 -21.03
C SER A 199 -9.85 -8.76 -20.66
N LEU A 200 -8.57 -8.44 -20.83
CA LEU A 200 -7.46 -9.32 -20.43
C LEU A 200 -7.26 -9.36 -18.91
N VAL A 201 -7.84 -8.42 -18.15
CA VAL A 201 -7.76 -8.39 -16.68
C VAL A 201 -8.76 -9.39 -16.08
N PRO A 202 -8.30 -10.47 -15.42
CA PRO A 202 -9.21 -11.46 -14.88
C PRO A 202 -10.04 -10.89 -13.73
N ASN A 203 -11.34 -11.17 -13.75
CA ASN A 203 -12.28 -10.69 -12.74
C ASN A 203 -12.21 -9.17 -12.51
N ARG A 204 -12.01 -8.39 -13.58
CA ARG A 204 -11.91 -6.92 -13.56
C ARG A 204 -13.02 -6.25 -12.73
N ARG A 205 -14.25 -6.76 -12.80
CA ARG A 205 -15.39 -6.26 -12.00
C ARG A 205 -15.17 -6.34 -10.49
N TRP A 206 -14.25 -7.15 -10.00
CA TRP A 206 -13.91 -7.35 -8.60
C TRP A 206 -12.56 -6.71 -8.20
N LEU A 207 -12.07 -5.78 -9.00
CA LEU A 207 -10.88 -4.98 -8.76
C LEU A 207 -11.32 -3.54 -8.48
N TYR A 208 -11.30 -3.12 -7.22
CA TYR A 208 -11.84 -1.81 -6.81
C TYR A 208 -11.07 -0.64 -7.40
N ALA A 209 -9.77 -0.80 -7.64
CA ALA A 209 -8.93 0.20 -8.27
C ALA A 209 -9.41 0.60 -9.68
N VAL A 210 -10.16 -0.25 -10.38
CA VAL A 210 -10.69 0.02 -11.74
C VAL A 210 -12.20 0.21 -11.78
N GLN A 211 -12.88 0.21 -10.64
CA GLN A 211 -14.31 0.50 -10.58
C GLN A 211 -14.55 2.01 -10.69
N GLY A 212 -15.65 2.39 -11.35
CA GLY A 212 -16.07 3.79 -11.55
C GLY A 212 -15.13 4.59 -12.45
N ASP A 213 -15.38 5.90 -12.55
CA ASP A 213 -14.60 6.82 -13.41
C ASP A 213 -13.33 7.34 -12.71
N ALA A 214 -13.30 7.36 -11.37
CA ALA A 214 -12.18 7.84 -10.58
C ALA A 214 -11.97 6.99 -9.32
N LEU A 215 -10.76 7.06 -8.76
CA LEU A 215 -10.46 6.50 -7.44
C LEU A 215 -11.19 7.28 -6.34
N SER A 216 -11.57 6.59 -5.26
CA SER A 216 -12.32 7.17 -4.15
C SER A 216 -11.79 6.72 -2.79
N ILE A 217 -12.09 7.50 -1.74
CA ILE A 217 -11.95 7.01 -0.37
C ILE A 217 -13.05 5.96 -0.15
N PRO A 218 -12.74 4.76 0.36
CA PRO A 218 -13.74 3.74 0.65
C PRO A 218 -14.85 4.26 1.58
N PHE A 219 -16.10 3.90 1.32
CA PHE A 219 -17.23 4.35 2.11
C PHE A 219 -18.36 3.32 2.16
N GLU A 220 -19.16 3.40 3.21
CA GLU A 220 -20.46 2.71 3.30
C GLU A 220 -21.57 3.70 2.95
N LYS A 221 -22.57 3.24 2.18
CA LYS A 221 -23.84 3.95 2.00
C LYS A 221 -24.86 3.33 2.94
N THR A 222 -25.33 4.09 3.93
CA THR A 222 -26.34 3.62 4.89
C THR A 222 -27.69 3.39 4.23
N LEU A 223 -28.62 2.75 4.96
CA LEU A 223 -30.02 2.58 4.52
C LEU A 223 -30.73 3.91 4.22
N THR A 224 -30.32 5.01 4.87
CA THR A 224 -30.84 6.36 4.63
C THR A 224 -30.16 7.07 3.44
N GLY A 225 -29.21 6.41 2.79
CA GLY A 225 -28.43 6.97 1.68
C GLY A 225 -27.24 7.84 2.11
N MET A 226 -27.00 8.01 3.40
CA MET A 226 -25.86 8.76 3.93
C MET A 226 -24.55 8.04 3.60
N ILE A 227 -23.55 8.79 3.15
CA ILE A 227 -22.21 8.27 2.86
C ILE A 227 -21.34 8.43 4.09
N VAL A 228 -20.78 7.32 4.59
CA VAL A 228 -19.86 7.31 5.73
C VAL A 228 -18.51 6.76 5.28
N PRO A 229 -17.46 7.59 5.18
CA PRO A 229 -16.13 7.15 4.77
C PRO A 229 -15.50 6.20 5.78
N SER A 230 -14.84 5.15 5.30
CA SER A 230 -14.09 4.19 6.11
C SER A 230 -12.89 4.81 6.81
N VAL A 231 -12.41 5.94 6.31
CA VAL A 231 -11.21 6.62 6.80
C VAL A 231 -11.52 8.08 7.11
N ARG A 232 -10.91 8.65 8.15
CA ARG A 232 -10.99 10.09 8.46
C ARG A 232 -9.96 10.89 7.69
N ARG A 233 -8.72 10.42 7.67
CA ARG A 233 -7.60 11.03 6.95
C ARG A 233 -6.97 10.05 5.97
N TRP A 234 -6.99 10.39 4.69
CA TRP A 234 -6.38 9.61 3.61
C TRP A 234 -5.17 10.38 3.08
N VAL A 235 -3.97 9.88 3.32
CA VAL A 235 -2.71 10.56 3.00
C VAL A 235 -1.96 9.76 1.94
N SER A 236 -1.50 10.41 0.88
CA SER A 236 -0.53 9.84 -0.05
C SER A 236 0.78 10.61 0.00
N ILE A 237 1.87 9.91 0.26
CA ILE A 237 3.24 10.41 0.20
C ILE A 237 3.92 9.75 -0.99
N THR A 238 4.55 10.54 -1.83
CA THR A 238 5.29 10.07 -3.00
C THR A 238 6.62 10.80 -3.10
N GLY A 239 7.68 10.11 -3.44
CA GLY A 239 8.99 10.71 -3.68
C GLY A 239 9.04 11.37 -5.05
N ASN A 240 9.73 12.50 -5.17
CA ASN A 240 9.90 13.18 -6.45
C ASN A 240 10.76 12.38 -7.47
N LEU A 241 11.38 11.27 -7.07
CA LEU A 241 12.10 10.32 -7.94
C LEU A 241 11.50 8.91 -7.93
N ASP A 242 10.34 8.72 -7.30
CA ASP A 242 9.71 7.42 -7.14
C ASP A 242 8.89 7.02 -8.38
N PRO A 243 9.33 5.99 -9.15
CA PRO A 243 8.62 5.58 -10.35
C PRO A 243 7.28 4.90 -10.05
N VAL A 244 7.11 4.32 -8.87
CA VAL A 244 5.90 3.60 -8.46
C VAL A 244 4.81 4.59 -8.05
N GLY A 245 5.18 5.66 -7.34
CA GLY A 245 4.28 6.77 -7.03
C GLY A 245 3.95 7.68 -8.21
N GLY A 246 4.53 7.42 -9.39
CA GLY A 246 4.27 8.17 -10.61
C GLY A 246 5.04 9.49 -10.73
N PHE A 247 6.20 9.60 -10.06
CA PHE A 247 7.10 10.74 -10.17
C PHE A 247 8.45 10.31 -10.74
N PHE A 248 8.67 10.64 -12.01
CA PHE A 248 9.92 10.32 -12.70
C PHE A 248 10.75 11.59 -12.84
N PHE A 249 11.94 11.61 -12.23
CA PHE A 249 12.87 12.74 -12.37
C PHE A 249 12.18 14.10 -12.09
N ARG A 250 11.46 14.18 -10.95
CA ARG A 250 10.71 15.36 -10.49
C ARG A 250 9.54 15.77 -11.38
N ASN A 251 9.18 14.95 -12.36
CA ASN A 251 8.01 15.15 -13.20
C ASN A 251 6.90 14.19 -12.78
N LYS A 252 5.76 14.76 -12.45
CA LYS A 252 4.53 14.02 -12.15
C LYS A 252 3.96 13.42 -13.42
N ALA A 253 3.75 12.11 -13.44
CA ALA A 253 3.02 11.41 -14.48
C ALA A 253 1.52 11.31 -14.09
N PRO A 254 0.61 12.00 -14.80
CA PRO A 254 -0.82 12.01 -14.46
C PRO A 254 -1.45 10.60 -14.48
N TRP A 255 -0.95 9.72 -15.33
CA TRP A 255 -1.44 8.36 -15.51
C TRP A 255 -0.95 7.37 -14.42
N ALA A 256 0.08 7.72 -13.65
CA ALA A 256 0.62 6.88 -12.58
C ALA A 256 0.38 7.44 -11.18
N TYR A 257 0.20 8.76 -11.06
CA TYR A 257 0.07 9.43 -9.78
C TYR A 257 -1.32 9.24 -9.16
N MET A 258 -1.35 8.68 -7.96
CA MET A 258 -2.60 8.48 -7.22
C MET A 258 -3.24 9.81 -6.79
N GLN A 259 -4.45 10.05 -7.27
CA GLN A 259 -5.27 11.19 -6.87
C GLN A 259 -6.67 10.74 -6.50
N VAL A 260 -7.05 10.98 -5.25
CA VAL A 260 -8.37 10.69 -4.69
C VAL A 260 -8.98 11.98 -4.16
N ALA A 261 -10.27 12.22 -4.41
CA ALA A 261 -10.96 13.38 -3.84
C ALA A 261 -10.94 13.32 -2.30
N GLY A 262 -10.46 14.39 -1.65
CA GLY A 262 -10.29 14.46 -0.19
C GLY A 262 -8.98 13.87 0.34
N GLN A 263 -8.08 13.41 -0.54
CA GLN A 263 -6.73 12.97 -0.16
C GLN A 263 -5.82 14.15 0.18
N GLU A 264 -5.08 14.04 1.28
CA GLU A 264 -3.90 14.85 1.55
C GLU A 264 -2.71 14.28 0.77
N SER A 265 -2.06 15.08 -0.06
CA SER A 265 -0.97 14.61 -0.93
C SER A 265 0.34 15.31 -0.62
N ARG A 266 1.43 14.54 -0.57
CA ARG A 266 2.79 15.05 -0.34
C ARG A 266 3.76 14.50 -1.34
N VAL A 267 4.69 15.38 -1.72
CA VAL A 267 5.83 15.02 -2.54
C VAL A 267 7.07 15.21 -1.70
N ASP A 268 7.74 14.11 -1.37
CA ASP A 268 9.00 14.15 -0.65
C ASP A 268 10.13 14.45 -1.63
N ASP A 269 10.89 15.49 -1.34
CA ASP A 269 12.08 15.80 -2.12
C ASP A 269 13.17 14.78 -1.85
N GLN A 270 13.37 13.88 -2.81
CA GLN A 270 14.44 12.91 -2.78
C GLN A 270 15.67 13.53 -3.42
N SER A 271 16.73 13.58 -2.63
CA SER A 271 18.04 13.96 -3.11
C SER A 271 18.75 12.68 -3.53
N PRO A 272 19.05 12.49 -4.82
CA PRO A 272 19.90 11.41 -5.20
C PRO A 272 21.34 11.80 -4.83
N LEU A 273 22.13 10.85 -4.37
CA LEU A 273 23.57 10.94 -4.60
C LEU A 273 23.76 10.91 -6.13
N ASN A 274 23.92 12.08 -6.75
CA ASN A 274 24.39 12.28 -8.12
C ASN A 274 23.51 11.81 -9.31
N ILE A 275 22.19 11.65 -9.16
CA ILE A 275 21.29 11.42 -10.32
C ILE A 275 20.89 12.77 -10.90
N SER A 276 21.54 13.12 -12.01
CA SER A 276 21.38 14.38 -12.76
C SER A 276 20.79 14.17 -14.16
N SER A 277 20.58 12.92 -14.56
CA SER A 277 20.08 12.55 -15.90
C SER A 277 19.09 11.39 -15.85
N LYS A 278 18.27 11.26 -16.90
CA LYS A 278 17.32 10.15 -17.07
C LYS A 278 18.04 8.80 -17.17
N GLN A 279 19.20 8.77 -17.83
CA GLN A 279 20.04 7.58 -17.95
C GLN A 279 20.52 7.08 -16.59
N GLN A 280 20.91 8.00 -15.69
CA GLN A 280 21.31 7.64 -14.32
C GLN A 280 20.13 7.09 -13.50
N LEU A 281 18.91 7.64 -13.66
CA LEU A 281 17.72 7.10 -13.03
C LEU A 281 17.40 5.70 -13.58
N ALA A 282 17.41 5.51 -14.89
CA ALA A 282 17.19 4.22 -15.53
C ALA A 282 18.24 3.18 -15.06
N GLN A 283 19.50 3.58 -14.95
CA GLN A 283 20.57 2.73 -14.43
C GLN A 283 20.36 2.35 -12.95
N LEU A 284 19.97 3.30 -12.09
CA LEU A 284 19.64 3.02 -10.69
C LEU A 284 18.51 1.98 -10.59
N LEU A 285 17.44 2.17 -11.37
CA LEU A 285 16.30 1.25 -11.39
C LEU A 285 16.72 -0.14 -11.85
N ARG A 286 17.57 -0.25 -12.89
CA ARG A 286 18.14 -1.53 -13.33
C ARG A 286 19.03 -2.17 -12.25
N ASP A 287 19.85 -1.39 -11.56
CA ASP A 287 20.75 -1.90 -10.53
C ASP A 287 19.99 -2.38 -9.28
N SER A 288 18.86 -1.74 -8.94
CA SER A 288 17.97 -2.19 -7.85
C SER A 288 17.32 -3.56 -8.10
N ARG A 289 17.39 -4.09 -9.33
CA ARG A 289 16.80 -5.39 -9.72
C ARG A 289 17.71 -6.60 -9.52
N ARG A 290 19.00 -6.46 -9.19
CA ARG A 290 19.93 -7.62 -9.20
C ARG A 290 19.58 -8.64 -8.09
N THR A 291 18.92 -9.72 -8.53
CA THR A 291 18.05 -10.69 -7.83
C THR A 291 18.71 -11.73 -6.90
N MET A 292 19.96 -11.57 -6.45
CA MET A 292 20.58 -12.51 -5.48
C MET A 292 21.09 -11.86 -4.21
N SER A 293 20.82 -10.57 -4.07
CA SER A 293 20.93 -9.87 -2.80
C SER A 293 19.85 -8.80 -2.90
N PRO A 294 18.87 -8.73 -1.98
CA PRO A 294 18.00 -7.55 -1.94
C PRO A 294 18.93 -6.33 -2.03
N PRO A 295 18.58 -5.31 -2.84
CA PRO A 295 19.46 -4.16 -3.00
C PRO A 295 19.92 -3.77 -1.62
N LEU A 296 21.24 -3.74 -1.40
CA LEU A 296 21.81 -3.20 -0.17
C LEU A 296 20.96 -1.97 0.12
N ILE A 297 20.35 -1.92 1.31
CA ILE A 297 19.58 -0.76 1.77
C ILE A 297 20.58 0.38 1.82
N THR A 298 20.83 0.95 0.66
CA THR A 298 21.64 2.12 0.46
C THR A 298 20.73 3.26 0.85
N ALA A 299 21.29 4.25 1.53
CA ALA A 299 20.55 5.44 1.93
C ALA A 299 19.87 6.15 0.73
N SER A 300 20.17 5.75 -0.50
CA SER A 300 19.76 6.33 -1.78
C SER A 300 18.64 5.59 -2.54
N ASN A 301 17.93 4.62 -1.95
CA ASN A 301 16.75 4.04 -2.62
C ASN A 301 15.58 5.05 -2.63
N PRO A 302 15.13 5.56 -3.81
CA PRO A 302 13.99 6.47 -3.92
C PRO A 302 12.64 5.79 -3.59
N HIS A 303 12.65 4.50 -3.32
CA HIS A 303 11.49 3.71 -2.93
C HIS A 303 11.68 3.04 -1.56
N SER A 304 12.54 3.60 -0.68
CA SER A 304 12.74 3.07 0.69
C SER A 304 11.61 3.50 1.61
N TRP A 305 10.97 2.50 2.24
CA TRP A 305 9.93 2.73 3.23
C TRP A 305 10.48 3.42 4.50
N GLU A 306 11.66 3.02 4.99
CA GLU A 306 12.27 3.66 6.15
C GLU A 306 12.54 5.14 5.89
N ASN A 307 13.00 5.49 4.68
CA ASN A 307 13.24 6.88 4.31
C ASN A 307 11.94 7.68 4.34
N TYR A 308 10.84 7.18 3.78
CA TYR A 308 9.53 7.84 3.88
C TYR A 308 9.11 8.04 5.35
N VAL A 309 9.27 7.03 6.20
CA VAL A 309 8.92 7.13 7.63
C VAL A 309 9.79 8.15 8.37
N ARG A 310 11.11 8.15 8.14
CA ARG A 310 12.04 9.08 8.79
C ARG A 310 11.79 10.53 8.37
N LEU A 311 11.68 10.77 7.06
CA LEU A 311 11.44 12.10 6.50
C LEU A 311 10.12 12.70 6.99
N ASN A 312 9.09 11.87 7.13
CA ASN A 312 7.75 12.31 7.56
C ASN A 312 7.51 12.11 9.06
N SER A 313 8.52 11.78 9.86
CA SER A 313 8.35 11.37 11.26
C SER A 313 7.55 12.38 12.11
N GLY A 314 7.84 13.67 12.00
CA GLY A 314 7.10 14.71 12.71
C GLY A 314 5.61 14.75 12.36
N GLU A 315 5.29 14.49 11.10
CA GLU A 315 3.93 14.58 10.58
C GLU A 315 3.14 13.30 10.84
N LEU A 316 3.80 12.14 10.68
CA LEU A 316 3.28 10.83 11.09
C LEU A 316 2.92 10.84 12.58
N ARG A 317 3.77 11.41 13.43
CA ARG A 317 3.49 11.57 14.87
C ARG A 317 2.20 12.37 15.09
N GLN A 318 2.06 13.50 14.40
CA GLN A 318 0.86 14.34 14.51
C GLN A 318 -0.39 13.58 14.04
N TRP A 319 -0.32 12.89 12.92
CA TRP A 319 -1.48 12.17 12.38
C TRP A 319 -1.93 11.02 13.26
N ILE A 320 -0.99 10.24 13.80
CA ILE A 320 -1.30 9.10 14.68
C ILE A 320 -1.79 9.57 16.06
N ALA A 321 -1.32 10.72 16.52
CA ALA A 321 -1.75 11.28 17.81
C ALA A 321 -3.25 11.68 17.80
N THR A 322 -3.73 12.23 16.67
CA THR A 322 -5.10 12.72 16.47
C THR A 322 -6.12 11.62 16.26
#